data_AF-A0A7S1V0D7-F1
#
_entry.id   AF-A0A7S1V0D7-F1
#
_cell.length_a   1.000
_cell.length_b   1.000
_cell.length_c   1.000
_cell.angle_alpha   90.00
_cell.angle_beta   90.00
_cell.angle_gamma   90.00
#
_symmetry.space_group_name_H-M   'P 1'
#
loop_
_entity.id
_entity.type
_entity.pdbx_description
1 polymer ?
#
loop_
_entity_poly.entity_id
_entity_poly.type
_entity_poly.pdbx_seq_one_letter_code
_entity_poly.pdbx_strand_id
1 'polypeptide(L)'
;ISPSMSTGEIQLLFDMVYEQQRDDEMGAGRYAFYFLPGVYGTDEEPLQIFVGYYTEIMGLGLAPGDVQINGRVQVYNRCGVRSEGDENDMNRCIALVNFWRALSNVVVNINTGGEEGCRSGTNFWAVS
;
A
#
# COMPACT_ATOMS: atom_id res chain seq x y z
N ILE A 1 3.11 -10.07 -10.82
CA ILE A 1 4.32 -9.23 -10.71
C ILE A 1 5.53 -10.14 -10.68
N SER A 2 6.45 -9.99 -11.64
CA SER A 2 7.64 -10.83 -11.79
C SER A 2 8.87 -10.10 -11.24
N PRO A 3 9.88 -10.79 -10.66
CA PRO A 3 11.14 -10.18 -10.25
C PRO A 3 11.93 -9.54 -11.40
N SER A 4 11.57 -9.86 -12.65
CA SER A 4 12.14 -9.24 -13.86
C SER A 4 11.57 -7.85 -14.17
N MET A 5 10.46 -7.45 -13.54
CA MET A 5 9.94 -6.09 -13.66
C MET A 5 10.83 -5.14 -12.85
N SER A 6 11.13 -3.97 -13.40
CA SER A 6 11.85 -2.94 -12.66
C SER A 6 11.02 -2.40 -11.49
N THR A 7 11.68 -1.91 -10.44
CA THR A 7 10.99 -1.27 -9.31
C THR A 7 10.09 -0.13 -9.79
N GLY A 8 10.55 0.68 -10.74
CA GLY A 8 9.77 1.78 -11.32
C GLY A 8 8.49 1.33 -12.02
N GLU A 9 8.52 0.24 -12.79
CA GLU A 9 7.31 -0.31 -13.44
C GLU A 9 6.30 -0.81 -12.40
N ILE A 10 6.77 -1.46 -11.34
CA ILE A 10 5.91 -1.94 -10.26
C ILE A 10 5.31 -0.75 -9.50
N GLN A 11 6.13 0.25 -9.17
CA GLN A 11 5.68 1.47 -8.49
C GLN A 11 4.58 2.18 -9.29
N LEU A 12 4.80 2.42 -10.58
CA LEU A 12 3.81 3.07 -11.45
C LEU A 12 2.49 2.29 -11.51
N LEU A 13 2.54 0.95 -11.54
CA LEU A 13 1.36 0.11 -11.53
C LEU A 13 0.53 0.30 -10.24
N PHE A 14 1.20 0.31 -9.08
CA PHE A 14 0.52 0.53 -7.80
C PHE A 14 -0.01 1.96 -7.67
N ASP A 15 0.75 2.96 -8.09
CA ASP A 15 0.32 4.36 -8.04
C ASP A 15 -0.96 4.57 -8.88
N MET A 16 -1.00 4.02 -10.09
CA MET A 16 -2.19 4.09 -10.95
C MET A 16 -3.43 3.47 -10.31
N VAL A 17 -3.29 2.30 -9.67
CA VAL A 17 -4.42 1.63 -9.01
C VAL A 17 -4.81 2.34 -7.72
N TYR A 18 -3.83 2.85 -6.96
CA TYR A 18 -4.09 3.63 -5.76
C TYR A 18 -4.88 4.90 -6.06
N GLU A 19 -4.53 5.64 -7.11
CA GLU A 19 -5.29 6.83 -7.52
C GLU A 19 -6.74 6.53 -7.87
N GLN A 20 -7.02 5.35 -8.44
CA GLN A 20 -8.39 4.90 -8.71
C GLN A 20 -9.11 4.48 -7.42
N GLN A 21 -8.41 3.79 -6.52
CA GLN A 21 -9.02 3.08 -5.41
C GLN A 21 -8.96 3.80 -4.05
N ARG A 22 -8.18 4.87 -3.87
CA ARG A 22 -7.98 5.48 -2.54
C ARG A 22 -9.28 6.04 -1.93
N ASP A 23 -10.20 6.51 -2.77
CA ASP A 23 -11.47 7.13 -2.39
C ASP A 23 -12.69 6.33 -2.87
N ASP A 24 -12.49 5.18 -3.53
CA ASP A 24 -13.55 4.37 -4.15
C ASP A 24 -14.19 3.36 -3.19
N GLU A 25 -14.72 3.88 -2.07
CA GLU A 25 -15.27 3.04 -0.99
C GLU A 25 -16.41 2.13 -1.49
N MET A 26 -17.35 2.67 -2.27
CA MET A 26 -18.53 1.93 -2.72
C MET A 26 -18.49 1.54 -4.20
N GLY A 27 -17.36 1.73 -4.88
CA GLY A 27 -17.25 1.42 -6.29
C GLY A 27 -17.03 -0.05 -6.59
N ALA A 28 -17.00 -0.34 -7.88
CA ALA A 28 -16.93 -1.69 -8.43
C ALA A 28 -15.49 -2.14 -8.76
N GLY A 29 -14.48 -1.26 -8.68
CA GLY A 29 -13.09 -1.59 -8.97
C GLY A 29 -12.56 -2.66 -8.02
N ARG A 30 -11.91 -3.70 -8.55
CA ARG A 30 -11.31 -4.81 -7.77
C ARG A 30 -9.95 -5.14 -8.37
N TYR A 31 -8.90 -5.13 -7.54
CA TYR A 31 -7.52 -5.35 -7.99
C TYR A 31 -6.82 -6.37 -7.10
N ALA A 32 -6.15 -7.32 -7.74
CA ALA A 32 -5.36 -8.34 -7.07
C ALA A 32 -3.93 -8.36 -7.64
N PHE A 33 -2.95 -8.21 -6.77
CA PHE A 33 -1.55 -8.21 -7.12
C PHE A 33 -0.84 -9.42 -6.53
N TYR A 34 -0.46 -10.33 -7.42
CA TYR A 34 0.28 -11.53 -7.06
C TYR A 34 1.77 -11.37 -7.40
N PHE A 35 2.63 -11.42 -6.39
CA PHE A 35 4.08 -11.39 -6.54
C PHE A 35 4.62 -12.81 -6.64
N LEU A 36 5.38 -13.12 -7.68
CA LEU A 36 6.13 -14.37 -7.76
C LEU A 36 7.25 -14.38 -6.70
N PRO A 37 7.79 -15.56 -6.31
CA PRO A 37 8.96 -15.64 -5.45
C PRO A 37 10.12 -14.77 -5.97
N GLY A 38 10.70 -13.95 -5.10
CA GLY A 38 11.76 -13.02 -5.44
C GLY A 38 11.88 -11.83 -4.48
N VAL A 39 12.76 -10.91 -4.84
CA VAL A 39 13.05 -9.68 -4.08
C VAL A 39 12.68 -8.48 -4.94
N TYR A 40 11.96 -7.52 -4.35
CA TYR A 40 11.38 -6.37 -5.02
C TYR A 40 11.80 -5.08 -4.34
N GLY A 41 12.37 -4.14 -5.10
CA GLY A 41 13.03 -2.94 -4.56
C GLY A 41 14.47 -3.21 -4.10
N THR A 42 15.26 -2.13 -4.01
CA THR A 42 16.60 -2.13 -3.43
C THR A 42 16.70 -1.10 -2.31
N ASP A 43 17.85 -0.99 -1.65
CA ASP A 43 18.04 0.04 -0.63
C ASP A 43 18.08 1.45 -1.22
N GLU A 44 18.63 1.59 -2.43
CA GLU A 44 18.69 2.85 -3.18
C GLU A 44 17.37 3.19 -3.88
N GLU A 45 16.64 2.18 -4.35
CA GLU A 45 15.34 2.32 -5.01
C GLU A 45 14.29 1.44 -4.29
N PRO A 46 13.83 1.86 -3.10
CA PRO A 46 12.87 1.07 -2.34
C PRO A 46 11.47 1.17 -2.95
N LEU A 47 10.72 0.08 -2.93
CA LEU A 47 9.36 0.00 -3.46
C LEU A 47 8.34 0.53 -2.42
N GLN A 48 7.63 1.61 -2.74
CA GLN A 48 6.73 2.33 -1.82
C GLN A 48 5.27 2.15 -2.24
N ILE A 49 4.61 1.09 -1.78
CA ILE A 49 3.25 0.77 -2.20
C ILE A 49 2.22 1.45 -1.29
N PHE A 50 1.24 2.13 -1.87
CA PHE A 50 0.01 2.55 -1.18
C PHE A 50 -1.17 1.67 -1.58
N VAL A 51 -2.02 1.31 -0.60
CA VAL A 51 -3.12 0.37 -0.79
C VAL A 51 -4.48 1.06 -0.56
N GLY A 52 -5.26 1.16 -1.64
CA GLY A 52 -6.61 1.72 -1.63
C GLY A 52 -7.69 0.68 -1.30
N TYR A 53 -8.96 1.05 -1.51
CA TYR A 53 -10.08 0.11 -1.37
C TYR A 53 -9.99 -1.03 -2.39
N TYR A 54 -10.54 -2.18 -2.01
CA TYR A 54 -10.66 -3.38 -2.83
C TYR A 54 -9.38 -3.81 -3.56
N THR A 55 -8.25 -3.63 -2.88
CA THR A 55 -6.93 -4.01 -3.38
C THR A 55 -6.36 -5.10 -2.47
N GLU A 56 -6.03 -6.24 -3.06
CA GLU A 56 -5.31 -7.33 -2.38
C GLU A 56 -3.91 -7.49 -2.93
N ILE A 57 -2.95 -7.73 -2.03
CA ILE A 57 -1.56 -8.03 -2.34
C ILE A 57 -1.20 -9.37 -1.71
N MET A 58 -0.64 -10.28 -2.50
CA MET A 58 -0.24 -11.60 -2.05
C MET A 58 1.08 -12.04 -2.68
N GLY A 59 1.96 -12.64 -1.89
CA GLY A 59 3.09 -13.41 -2.40
C GLY A 59 2.69 -14.84 -2.78
N LEU A 60 3.21 -15.35 -3.90
CA LEU A 60 2.95 -16.70 -4.42
C LEU A 60 4.00 -17.73 -3.99
N GLY A 61 4.81 -17.40 -2.98
CA GLY A 61 5.76 -18.32 -2.37
C GLY A 61 5.11 -19.38 -1.48
N LEU A 62 5.87 -20.41 -1.15
CA LEU A 62 5.45 -21.41 -0.16
C LEU A 62 5.47 -20.83 1.25
N ALA A 63 6.44 -19.95 1.52
CA ALA A 63 6.58 -19.22 2.77
C ALA A 63 6.62 -17.70 2.52
N PRO A 64 6.27 -16.86 3.51
CA PRO A 64 6.30 -15.41 3.34
C PRO A 64 7.68 -14.88 2.93
N GLY A 65 8.77 -15.52 3.37
CA GLY A 65 10.15 -15.12 3.05
C GLY A 65 10.56 -15.36 1.59
N ASP A 66 9.77 -16.11 0.83
CA ASP A 66 10.01 -16.32 -0.60
C ASP A 66 9.68 -15.07 -1.43
N VAL A 67 8.90 -14.13 -0.87
CA VAL A 67 8.57 -12.84 -1.49
C VAL A 67 8.97 -11.72 -0.54
N GLN A 68 10.01 -10.99 -0.90
CA GLN A 68 10.53 -9.89 -0.08
C GLN A 68 10.34 -8.57 -0.79
N ILE A 69 9.71 -7.62 -0.10
CA ILE A 69 9.55 -6.24 -0.55
C ILE A 69 10.50 -5.38 0.28
N ASN A 70 11.52 -4.81 -0.36
CA ASN A 70 12.40 -3.79 0.22
C ASN A 70 11.76 -2.43 -0.01
N GLY A 71 11.20 -1.86 1.06
CA GLY A 71 10.38 -0.66 0.98
C GLY A 71 9.22 -0.74 1.95
N ARG A 72 8.01 -0.37 1.52
CA ARG A 72 6.82 -0.35 2.39
C ARG A 72 5.55 -0.71 1.63
N VAL A 73 4.58 -1.25 2.36
CA VAL A 73 3.21 -1.50 1.88
C VAL A 73 2.24 -0.85 2.85
N GLN A 74 1.67 0.27 2.43
CA GLN A 74 1.12 1.27 3.33
C GLN A 74 -0.37 1.52 3.13
N VAL A 75 -1.04 1.74 4.26
CA VAL A 75 -2.38 2.33 4.34
C VAL A 75 -2.30 3.48 5.33
N TYR A 76 -2.52 4.70 4.84
CA TYR A 76 -2.66 5.88 5.68
C TYR A 76 -4.12 6.20 5.95
N ASN A 77 -4.35 7.01 6.99
CA ASN A 77 -5.67 7.58 7.27
C ASN A 77 -6.18 8.32 6.03
N ARG A 78 -7.47 8.15 5.75
CA ARG A 78 -8.14 8.94 4.72
C ARG A 78 -8.37 10.34 5.24
N CYS A 79 -7.89 11.35 4.52
CA CYS A 79 -8.08 12.76 4.83
C CYS A 79 -9.23 13.37 4.02
N GLY A 80 -9.81 14.48 4.49
CA GLY A 80 -10.91 15.15 3.79
C GLY A 80 -12.24 14.38 3.85
N VAL A 81 -12.37 13.43 4.79
CA VAL A 81 -13.62 12.69 5.01
C VAL A 81 -14.61 13.62 5.70
N ARG A 82 -15.70 13.99 5.02
CA ARG A 82 -16.77 14.83 5.59
C ARG A 82 -17.37 14.18 6.83
N SER A 83 -17.50 14.94 7.90
CA SER A 83 -18.31 14.55 9.06
C SER A 83 -19.77 14.84 8.77
N GLU A 84 -20.69 13.99 9.22
CA GLU A 84 -22.05 14.48 9.43
C GLU A 84 -21.99 15.64 10.44
N GLY A 85 -22.41 16.83 10.03
CA GLY A 85 -22.48 18.02 10.90
C GLY A 85 -21.28 18.98 10.88
N ASP A 86 -20.19 18.65 10.19
CA ASP A 86 -19.11 19.60 9.91
C ASP A 86 -18.51 19.34 8.52
N GLU A 87 -19.10 20.00 7.53
CA GLU A 87 -18.78 19.89 6.12
C GLU A 87 -17.53 20.71 5.73
N ASN A 88 -16.98 21.52 6.64
CA ASN A 88 -15.80 22.36 6.39
C ASN A 88 -14.49 21.81 6.97
N ASP A 89 -14.53 20.78 7.83
CA ASP A 89 -13.32 20.13 8.34
C ASP A 89 -12.70 19.18 7.30
N MET A 90 -12.01 19.77 6.32
CA MET A 90 -11.21 19.05 5.33
C MET A 90 -9.87 18.54 5.91
N ASN A 91 -9.50 18.93 7.14
CA ASN A 91 -8.25 18.52 7.79
C ASN A 91 -8.38 17.22 8.57
N ARG A 92 -9.59 16.67 8.66
CA ARG A 92 -9.84 15.43 9.36
C ARG A 92 -9.29 14.23 8.59
N CYS A 93 -8.38 13.50 9.24
CA CYS A 93 -7.83 12.25 8.74
C CYS A 93 -8.18 11.08 9.67
N ILE A 94 -9.03 10.15 9.21
CA ILE A 94 -9.48 8.99 10.00
C ILE A 94 -9.17 7.67 9.31
N ALA A 95 -9.00 6.62 10.11
CA ALA A 95 -8.86 5.24 9.62
C ALA A 95 -10.19 4.45 9.67
N LEU A 96 -11.26 5.02 10.26
CA LEU A 96 -12.54 4.35 10.53
C LEU A 96 -13.30 3.86 9.28
N VAL A 97 -12.80 4.20 8.09
CA VAL A 97 -13.36 3.79 6.80
C VAL A 97 -12.35 3.03 5.95
N ASN A 98 -11.16 2.70 6.45
CA ASN A 98 -10.14 2.01 5.68
C ASN A 98 -10.38 0.50 5.56
N PHE A 99 -11.51 0.14 4.94
CA PHE A 99 -11.97 -1.24 4.77
C PHE A 99 -11.45 -1.89 3.48
N TRP A 100 -11.75 -3.18 3.35
CA TRP A 100 -11.67 -3.98 2.12
C TRP A 100 -10.32 -3.96 1.42
N ARG A 101 -9.24 -4.27 2.14
CA ARG A 101 -7.90 -4.43 1.58
C ARG A 101 -7.15 -5.52 2.32
N ALA A 102 -6.20 -6.15 1.65
CA ALA A 102 -5.47 -7.28 2.20
C ALA A 102 -3.99 -7.27 1.78
N LEU A 103 -3.14 -7.74 2.70
CA LEU A 103 -1.74 -8.03 2.48
C LEU A 103 -1.45 -9.41 3.05
N SER A 104 -0.85 -10.31 2.27
CA SER A 104 -0.60 -11.68 2.71
C SER A 104 0.66 -12.30 2.09
N ASN A 105 1.25 -13.25 2.83
CA ASN A 105 2.35 -14.11 2.36
C ASN A 105 3.55 -13.36 1.73
N VAL A 106 3.95 -12.25 2.33
CA VAL A 106 5.17 -11.51 1.98
C VAL A 106 5.95 -11.13 3.23
N VAL A 107 7.24 -10.89 3.07
CA VAL A 107 8.07 -10.15 4.05
C VAL A 107 8.24 -8.72 3.54
N VAL A 108 8.05 -7.74 4.42
CA VAL A 108 8.31 -6.32 4.14
C VAL A 108 9.54 -5.89 4.92
N ASN A 109 10.66 -5.70 4.21
CA ASN A 109 11.88 -5.13 4.75
C ASN A 109 11.76 -3.60 4.70
N ILE A 110 11.51 -2.98 5.85
CA ILE A 110 11.14 -1.57 5.92
C ILE A 110 12.30 -0.68 5.46
N ASN A 111 12.11 -0.03 4.33
CA ASN A 111 12.94 1.08 3.87
C ASN A 111 12.03 2.27 3.52
N THR A 112 12.27 3.41 4.18
CA THR A 112 11.37 4.56 4.16
C THR A 112 11.70 5.57 3.07
N GLY A 113 12.74 5.31 2.26
CA GLY A 113 13.22 6.24 1.24
C GLY A 113 13.73 7.56 1.83
N GLY A 114 14.16 7.55 3.09
CA GLY A 114 14.63 8.74 3.79
C GLY A 114 13.53 9.60 4.40
N GLU A 115 12.30 9.09 4.57
CA GLU A 115 11.28 9.82 5.34
C GLU A 115 11.73 10.08 6.79
N GLU A 116 11.23 11.17 7.38
CA GLU A 116 11.63 11.64 8.71
C GLU A 116 10.51 11.49 9.76
N GLY A 117 10.83 11.80 11.01
CA GLY A 117 9.86 11.84 12.11
C GLY A 117 9.23 10.48 12.39
N CYS A 118 7.91 10.44 12.61
CA CYS A 118 7.21 9.19 12.91
C CYS A 118 7.27 8.15 11.77
N ARG A 119 7.65 8.58 10.56
CA ARG A 119 7.70 7.75 9.37
C ARG A 119 9.07 7.15 9.06
N SER A 120 10.12 7.48 9.81
CA SER A 120 11.50 7.15 9.47
C SER A 120 11.87 5.67 9.53
N GLY A 121 11.12 4.85 10.26
CA GLY A 121 11.38 3.40 10.39
C GLY A 121 10.15 2.53 10.47
N THR A 122 9.00 3.01 9.98
CA THR A 122 7.71 2.37 10.21
C THR A 122 6.96 2.09 8.91
N ASN A 123 6.37 0.89 8.82
CA ASN A 123 5.33 0.58 7.87
C ASN A 123 3.96 0.89 8.50
N PHE A 124 3.13 1.68 7.83
CA PHE A 124 1.80 2.03 8.34
C PHE A 124 0.72 1.17 7.72
N TRP A 125 -0.10 0.52 8.55
CA TRP A 125 -1.25 -0.26 8.11
C TRP A 125 -2.50 0.17 8.89
N ALA A 126 -2.94 1.41 8.69
CA ALA A 126 -4.06 2.02 9.41
C ALA A 126 -5.40 1.55 8.80
N VAL A 127 -5.84 0.33 9.14
CA VAL A 127 -7.08 -0.29 8.64
C VAL A 127 -8.16 -0.38 9.72
N SER A 128 -9.42 -0.63 9.32
CA SER A 128 -10.56 -0.90 10.20
C SER A 128 -11.31 -2.17 9.82
#